data_AF-A0A2V7Z8W1-F1
#
_entry.id   AF-A0A2V7Z8W1-F1
#
_cell.length_a   1.000
_cell.length_b   1.000
_cell.length_c   1.000
_cell.angle_alpha   90.00
_cell.angle_beta   90.00
_cell.angle_gamma   90.00
#
_symmetry.space_group_name_H-M   'P 1'
#
loop_
_entity.id
_entity.type
_entity.pdbx_description
1 polymer ?
#
loop_
_entity_poly.entity_id
_entity_poly.type
_entity_poly.pdbx_seq_one_letter_code
_entity_poly.pdbx_strand_id
1 'polypeptide(L)'
;ARQGRRLTGDQLPDRGFFYRSDQFSFAKVGVPAVHPSAGTDFIGRPPGWGKEQADNYTKNRYHQPSDEFDPKWDYGGMIEDAQLGFYTGLVVANTPKMPTWNPGDEFEAVRKKSLAALAGKGK
;
A
#
# COMPACT_ATOMS: atom_id res chain seq x y z
N ALA A 1 16.98 2.74 6.03
CA ALA A 1 15.64 3.28 5.69
C ALA A 1 15.45 4.62 6.39
N ARG A 2 14.77 5.60 5.78
CA ARG A 2 14.65 6.98 6.31
C ARG A 2 13.77 7.11 7.57
N GLN A 3 12.78 6.23 7.73
CA GLN A 3 11.77 6.30 8.81
C GLN A 3 11.89 5.13 9.82
N GLY A 4 12.94 4.32 9.78
CA GLY A 4 13.10 3.16 10.68
C GLY A 4 12.05 2.03 10.51
N ARG A 5 11.15 2.15 9.54
CA ARG A 5 10.10 1.17 9.24
C ARG A 5 10.65 -0.09 8.57
N ARG A 6 9.97 -1.21 8.80
CA ARG A 6 10.24 -2.50 8.15
C ARG A 6 9.09 -2.88 7.24
N LEU A 7 9.41 -3.31 6.02
CA LEU A 7 8.43 -3.95 5.14
C LEU A 7 8.20 -5.40 5.60
N THR A 8 6.95 -5.75 5.77
CA THR A 8 6.48 -7.11 6.08
C THR A 8 5.43 -7.50 5.04
N GLY A 9 5.22 -8.81 4.85
CA GLY A 9 4.14 -9.29 3.99
C GLY A 9 2.77 -8.94 4.57
N ASP A 10 1.72 -9.11 3.77
CA ASP A 10 0.34 -8.98 4.25
C ASP A 10 0.12 -9.90 5.46
N GLN A 11 -0.30 -9.32 6.57
CA GLN A 11 -0.52 -10.04 7.82
C GLN A 11 -1.89 -10.76 7.82
N LEU A 12 -2.76 -10.44 6.86
CA LEU A 12 -4.12 -10.97 6.72
C LEU A 12 -4.41 -11.33 5.24
N PRO A 13 -3.58 -12.18 4.60
CA PRO A 13 -3.66 -12.44 3.16
C PRO A 13 -4.99 -13.11 2.75
N ASP A 14 -5.64 -13.81 3.66
CA ASP A 14 -6.96 -14.43 3.49
C ASP A 14 -8.07 -13.40 3.27
N ARG A 15 -7.88 -12.14 3.69
CA ARG A 15 -8.86 -11.06 3.52
C ARG A 15 -8.81 -10.39 2.14
N GLY A 16 -7.72 -10.61 1.40
CA GLY A 16 -7.56 -10.15 0.02
C GLY A 16 -7.62 -8.63 -0.15
N PHE A 17 -7.08 -7.85 0.81
CA PHE A 17 -7.19 -6.38 0.79
C PHE A 17 -6.67 -5.74 -0.49
N PHE A 18 -5.58 -6.27 -1.06
CA PHE A 18 -5.04 -5.79 -2.34
C PHE A 18 -6.07 -5.83 -3.47
N TYR A 19 -6.93 -6.85 -3.51
CA TYR A 19 -7.92 -7.06 -4.58
C TYR A 19 -9.22 -6.29 -4.38
N ARG A 20 -9.37 -5.55 -3.27
CA ARG A 20 -10.61 -4.91 -2.84
C ARG A 20 -10.50 -3.40 -2.68
N SER A 21 -9.44 -2.81 -3.21
CA SER A 21 -9.22 -1.36 -3.26
C SER A 21 -8.79 -0.93 -4.67
N ASP A 22 -8.72 0.38 -4.91
CA ASP A 22 -8.71 0.97 -6.26
C ASP A 22 -7.48 0.58 -7.09
N GLN A 23 -6.34 0.33 -6.44
CA GLN A 23 -5.12 -0.09 -7.12
C GLN A 23 -5.31 -1.35 -7.98
N PHE A 24 -6.25 -2.22 -7.62
CA PHE A 24 -6.47 -3.47 -8.33
C PHE A 24 -6.95 -3.24 -9.77
N SER A 25 -7.78 -2.22 -9.99
CA SER A 25 -8.26 -1.86 -11.33
C SER A 25 -7.10 -1.50 -12.26
N PHE A 26 -6.05 -0.88 -11.73
CA PHE A 26 -4.81 -0.57 -12.45
C PHE A 26 -3.96 -1.83 -12.68
N ALA A 27 -3.81 -2.66 -11.64
CA ALA A 27 -3.04 -3.89 -11.70
C ALA A 27 -3.59 -4.88 -12.74
N LYS A 28 -4.93 -5.01 -12.83
CA LYS A 28 -5.62 -5.85 -13.83
C LYS A 28 -5.26 -5.55 -15.28
N VAL A 29 -4.89 -4.30 -15.58
CA VAL A 29 -4.47 -3.87 -16.93
C VAL A 29 -2.95 -3.70 -17.05
N GLY A 30 -2.22 -4.18 -16.05
CA GLY A 30 -0.77 -4.23 -16.03
C GLY A 30 -0.10 -2.94 -15.59
N VAL A 31 -0.82 -1.95 -15.06
CA VAL A 31 -0.17 -0.78 -14.45
C VAL A 31 0.37 -1.20 -13.07
N PRO A 32 1.70 -1.09 -12.80
CA PRO A 32 2.26 -1.43 -11.49
C PRO A 32 1.65 -0.59 -10.39
N ALA A 33 1.30 -1.23 -9.28
CA ALA A 33 0.64 -0.58 -8.17
C ALA A 33 1.14 -1.10 -6.83
N VAL A 34 1.07 -0.24 -5.81
CA VAL A 34 1.42 -0.56 -4.42
C VAL A 34 0.24 -0.25 -3.52
N HIS A 35 0.05 -1.06 -2.48
CA HIS A 35 -0.99 -0.87 -1.47
C HIS A 35 -0.36 -1.00 -0.07
N PRO A 36 0.21 0.10 0.47
CA PRO A 36 0.68 0.09 1.84
C PRO A 36 -0.52 0.04 2.79
N SER A 37 -0.47 -0.84 3.80
CA SER A 37 -1.40 -0.84 4.92
C SER A 37 -0.65 -0.65 6.23
N ALA A 38 -1.38 -0.29 7.28
CA ALA A 38 -0.85 -0.41 8.64
C ALA A 38 -0.47 -1.88 8.89
N GLY A 39 0.73 -2.09 9.44
CA GLY A 39 1.14 -3.38 9.99
C GLY A 39 0.65 -3.56 11.42
N THR A 40 1.05 -4.66 12.06
CA THR A 40 0.75 -4.94 13.49
C THR A 40 1.89 -4.59 14.44
N ASP A 41 3.11 -4.42 13.91
CA ASP A 41 4.30 -4.00 14.65
C ASP A 41 4.48 -2.48 14.57
N PHE A 42 4.35 -1.80 15.71
CA PHE A 42 4.47 -0.35 15.79
C PHE A 42 5.77 0.05 16.48
N ILE A 43 6.50 1.00 15.88
CA ILE A 43 7.74 1.54 16.44
C ILE A 43 7.44 2.18 17.80
N GLY A 44 8.25 1.86 18.82
CA GLY A 44 8.08 2.39 20.17
C GLY A 44 6.89 1.80 20.94
N ARG A 45 6.21 0.77 20.42
CA ARG A 45 5.13 0.06 21.11
C ARG A 45 5.52 -1.39 21.41
N PRO A 46 5.00 -1.99 22.49
CA PRO A 46 5.28 -3.39 22.80
C PRO A 46 4.65 -4.33 21.75
N PRO A 47 5.17 -5.56 21.61
CA PRO A 47 4.57 -6.57 20.75
C PRO A 47 3.08 -6.77 21.01
N GLY A 48 2.28 -6.93 19.95
CA GLY A 48 0.83 -7.15 20.04
C GLY A 48 -0.02 -5.89 20.15
N TRP A 49 0.57 -4.74 20.50
CA TRP A 49 -0.16 -3.47 20.65
C TRP A 49 -0.89 -3.08 19.36
N GLY A 50 -0.22 -3.13 18.19
CA GLY A 50 -0.83 -2.74 16.93
C GLY A 50 -1.97 -3.65 16.50
N LYS A 51 -1.86 -4.95 16.79
CA LYS A 51 -2.95 -5.91 16.58
C LYS A 51 -4.16 -5.58 17.44
N GLU A 52 -3.96 -5.26 18.71
CA GLU A 52 -5.03 -4.86 19.61
C GLU A 52 -5.75 -3.60 19.11
N GLN A 53 -5.00 -2.59 18.65
CA GLN A 53 -5.60 -1.37 18.09
C GLN A 53 -6.39 -1.66 16.81
N ALA A 54 -5.83 -2.46 15.88
CA ALA A 54 -6.50 -2.83 14.64
C ALA A 54 -7.79 -3.63 14.90
N ASP A 55 -7.75 -4.59 15.83
CA ASP A 55 -8.92 -5.39 16.21
C ASP A 55 -9.99 -4.52 16.89
N ASN A 56 -9.59 -3.60 17.78
CA ASN A 56 -10.50 -2.65 18.43
C ASN A 56 -11.20 -1.73 17.41
N TYR A 57 -10.42 -1.14 16.50
CA TYR A 57 -10.95 -0.27 15.45
C TYR A 57 -11.90 -1.05 14.53
N THR A 58 -11.49 -2.22 14.04
CA THR A 58 -12.31 -3.05 13.14
C THR A 58 -13.63 -3.47 13.81
N LYS A 59 -13.58 -3.84 15.09
CA LYS A 59 -14.76 -4.34 15.81
C LYS A 59 -15.74 -3.23 16.18
N ASN A 60 -15.23 -2.07 16.60
CA ASN A 60 -16.05 -1.07 17.27
C ASN A 60 -16.27 0.21 16.45
N ARG A 61 -15.47 0.46 15.40
CA ARG A 61 -15.47 1.76 14.70
C ARG A 61 -15.61 1.65 13.19
N TYR A 62 -14.91 0.71 12.55
CA TYR A 62 -14.88 0.62 11.10
C TYR A 62 -16.29 0.54 10.46
N HIS A 63 -16.58 1.43 9.52
CA HIS A 63 -17.90 1.55 8.86
C HIS A 63 -19.07 1.78 9.83
N GLN A 64 -18.82 2.37 11.00
CA GLN A 64 -19.85 2.74 11.97
C GLN A 64 -19.89 4.27 12.14
N PRO A 65 -20.99 4.83 12.70
CA PRO A 65 -21.05 6.26 13.03
C PRO A 65 -19.93 6.74 13.97
N SER A 66 -19.31 5.85 14.74
CA SER A 66 -18.18 6.18 15.60
C SER A 66 -16.83 6.30 14.86
N ASP A 67 -16.81 6.12 13.54
CA ASP A 67 -15.65 6.35 12.67
C ASP A 67 -15.48 7.85 12.38
N GLU A 68 -15.27 8.61 13.44
CA GLU A 68 -15.15 10.07 13.40
C GLU A 68 -13.80 10.52 13.92
N PHE A 69 -13.45 11.77 13.59
CA PHE A 69 -12.25 12.43 14.07
C PHE A 69 -12.19 12.44 15.60
N ASP A 70 -11.02 12.09 16.16
CA ASP A 70 -10.76 12.18 17.59
C ASP A 70 -9.49 13.03 17.84
N PRO A 71 -9.61 14.21 18.48
CA PRO A 71 -8.48 15.09 18.73
C PRO A 71 -7.42 14.50 19.67
N LYS A 72 -7.69 13.35 20.30
CA LYS A 72 -6.73 12.63 21.15
C LYS A 72 -5.82 11.69 20.37
N TRP A 73 -6.07 11.49 19.07
CA TRP A 73 -5.21 10.63 18.25
C TRP A 73 -3.81 11.22 18.10
N ASP A 74 -2.82 10.32 18.04
CA ASP A 74 -1.47 10.66 17.63
C ASP A 74 -1.38 10.62 16.10
N TYR A 75 -1.18 11.79 15.50
CA TYR A 75 -1.10 11.98 14.05
C TYR A 75 0.32 11.82 13.50
N GLY A 76 1.32 11.56 14.34
CA GLY A 76 2.72 11.41 13.92
C GLY A 76 2.89 10.35 12.83
N GLY A 77 2.18 9.22 12.95
CA GLY A 77 2.19 8.17 11.93
C GLY A 77 1.64 8.62 10.58
N MET A 78 0.59 9.45 10.56
CA MET A 78 0.00 9.98 9.32
C MET A 78 0.95 10.95 8.60
N ILE A 79 1.72 11.74 9.36
CA ILE A 79 2.75 12.62 8.80
C ILE A 79 3.83 11.78 8.09
N GLU A 80 4.28 10.71 8.72
CA GLU A 80 5.24 9.79 8.10
C GLU A 80 4.67 9.07 6.87
N ASP A 81 3.40 8.68 6.89
CA ASP A 81 2.72 8.07 5.73
C ASP A 81 2.64 9.04 4.55
N ALA A 82 2.29 10.31 4.82
CA ALA A 82 2.26 11.36 3.81
C ALA A 82 3.64 11.60 3.20
N GLN A 83 4.70 11.64 4.02
CA GLN A 83 6.07 11.74 3.56
C GLN A 83 6.48 10.53 2.71
N LEU A 84 6.11 9.31 3.12
CA LEU A 84 6.39 8.09 2.37
C LEU A 84 5.74 8.14 0.98
N GLY A 85 4.46 8.54 0.91
CA GLY A 85 3.75 8.72 -0.36
C GLY A 85 4.43 9.76 -1.26
N PHE A 86 4.77 10.93 -0.70
CA PHE A 86 5.47 11.99 -1.43
C PHE A 86 6.82 11.53 -1.99
N TYR A 87 7.67 10.93 -1.15
CA TYR A 87 8.99 10.46 -1.59
C TYR A 87 8.89 9.32 -2.60
N THR A 88 7.91 8.42 -2.45
CA THR A 88 7.66 7.36 -3.43
C THR A 88 7.29 7.96 -4.79
N GLY A 89 6.35 8.90 -4.82
CA GLY A 89 5.98 9.62 -6.04
C GLY A 89 7.17 10.36 -6.66
N LEU A 90 7.97 11.05 -5.85
CA LEU A 90 9.15 11.77 -6.32
C LEU A 90 10.20 10.84 -6.93
N VAL A 91 10.47 9.69 -6.32
CA VAL A 91 11.40 8.69 -6.86
C VAL A 91 10.88 8.10 -8.16
N VAL A 92 9.58 7.75 -8.22
CA VAL A 92 8.96 7.19 -9.42
C VAL A 92 8.92 8.21 -10.57
N ALA A 93 8.67 9.48 -10.29
CA ALA A 93 8.63 10.52 -11.31
C ALA A 93 10.02 10.84 -11.90
N ASN A 94 11.09 10.63 -11.13
CA ASN A 94 12.46 10.95 -11.54
C ASN A 94 13.29 9.73 -11.98
N THR A 95 12.74 8.52 -11.96
CA THR A 95 13.47 7.33 -12.43
C THR A 95 13.49 7.28 -13.97
N PRO A 96 14.63 6.97 -14.61
CA PRO A 96 14.71 6.90 -16.07
C PRO A 96 13.93 5.73 -16.67
N LYS A 97 13.64 4.69 -15.86
CA LYS A 97 12.91 3.50 -16.30
C LYS A 97 11.53 3.49 -15.65
N MET A 98 10.49 3.30 -16.46
CA MET A 98 9.14 3.11 -15.96
C MET A 98 9.09 1.92 -14.99
N PRO A 99 8.32 2.02 -13.88
CA PRO A 99 8.10 0.90 -12.99
C PRO A 99 7.55 -0.33 -13.72
N THR A 100 7.84 -1.50 -13.15
CA THR A 100 7.31 -2.80 -13.56
C THR A 100 7.04 -3.66 -12.33
N TRP A 101 6.24 -4.71 -12.51
CA TRP A 101 6.05 -5.75 -11.49
C TRP A 101 7.33 -6.55 -11.26
N ASN A 102 7.44 -7.13 -10.07
CA ASN A 102 8.52 -8.05 -9.75
C ASN A 102 8.43 -9.33 -10.60
N PRO A 103 9.57 -10.00 -10.90
CA PRO A 103 9.54 -11.28 -11.59
C PRO A 103 8.70 -12.32 -10.84
N GLY A 104 7.79 -12.99 -11.54
CA GLY A 104 6.91 -14.02 -10.96
C GLY A 104 5.65 -13.47 -10.27
N ASP A 105 5.47 -12.15 -10.23
CA ASP A 105 4.24 -11.52 -9.77
C ASP A 105 3.07 -11.86 -10.72
N GLU A 106 1.88 -12.06 -10.17
CA GLU A 106 0.69 -12.44 -10.94
C GLU A 106 0.33 -11.42 -12.04
N PHE A 107 0.69 -10.14 -11.86
CA PHE A 107 0.42 -9.07 -12.82
C PHE A 107 1.57 -8.83 -13.81
N GLU A 108 2.70 -9.54 -13.68
CA GLU A 108 3.87 -9.35 -14.56
C GLU A 108 3.51 -9.65 -16.03
N ALA A 109 2.78 -10.73 -16.27
CA ALA A 109 2.40 -11.16 -17.61
C ALA A 109 1.53 -10.11 -18.33
N VAL A 110 0.56 -9.53 -17.63
CA VAL A 110 -0.31 -8.49 -18.20
C VAL A 110 0.44 -7.18 -18.44
N ARG A 111 1.43 -6.83 -17.61
CA ARG A 111 2.31 -5.68 -17.86
C ARG A 111 3.17 -5.87 -19.10
N LYS A 112 3.77 -7.06 -19.30
CA LYS A 112 4.52 -7.37 -20.53
C LYS A 112 3.62 -7.22 -21.77
N LYS A 113 2.39 -7.73 -21.70
CA LYS A 113 1.40 -7.59 -22.77
C LYS A 113 1.03 -6.12 -23.05
N SER A 114 0.83 -5.31 -22.00
CA SER A 114 0.44 -3.90 -22.17
C SER A 114 1.57 -3.05 -22.78
N LEU A 115 2.82 -3.30 -22.40
CA LEU A 115 3.99 -2.64 -23.01
C LEU A 115 4.18 -3.03 -24.49
N ALA A 116 4.02 -4.32 -24.82
CA ALA A 116 4.11 -4.78 -26.21
C ALA A 116 3.04 -4.13 -27.10
N ALA A 117 1.80 -3.98 -26.60
CA ALA A 117 0.71 -3.33 -27.32
C ALA A 117 1.00 -1.84 -27.59
N LEU A 118 1.69 -1.13 -26.68
CA LEU A 118 2.09 0.26 -26.89
C LEU A 118 3.20 0.38 -27.95
N ALA A 119 4.20 -0.51 -27.90
CA ALA A 119 5.30 -0.51 -28.87
C ALA A 119 4.81 -0.77 -30.31
N GLY A 120 3.75 -1.57 -30.48
CA GLY A 120 3.13 -1.83 -31.78
C GLY A 120 2.30 -0.67 -32.35
N LYS A 121 1.85 0.27 -31.50
CA LYS A 121 1.06 1.46 -31.91
C LYS A 121 1.90 2.68 -32.25
N GLY A 122 3.20 2.67 -31.90
CA GLY A 122 4.16 3.72 -32.24
C GLY A 122 4.88 3.49 -33.58
N LYS A 123 4.45 2.52 -34.37
CA LYS A 123 4.88 2.29 -35.75
C LYS A 123 3.78 2.68 -36.72
#